data_AF-A0A7J8NPQ0-F1
#
_entry.id   AF-A0A7J8NPQ0-F1
#
_cell.length_a   1.000
_cell.length_b   1.000
_cell.length_c   1.000
_cell.angle_alpha   90.00
_cell.angle_beta   90.00
_cell.angle_gamma   90.00
#
_symmetry.space_group_name_H-M   'P 1'
#
loop_
_entity.id
_entity.type
_entity.pdbx_description
1 polymer ?
#
loop_
_entity_poly.entity_id
_entity_poly.type
_entity_poly.pdbx_seq_one_letter_code
_entity_poly.pdbx_strand_id
1 'polypeptide(L)'
;MGSVYVFTISIGASNLLSILPIVTSQRTIMYRERFAGMYPSKAHSLAQVIIEIPYIFLEATLFLIISYPAVNLYESAYKVSWYFYDIFCTLLNYKYMGMAIASLSSTYQMASICGSFCITVVNLFSGFLIPQ
;
A
#
# COMPACT_ATOMS: atom_id res chain seq x y z
N MET A 1 14.31 -15.75 7.28
CA MET A 1 12.83 -15.60 7.36
C MET A 1 12.43 -14.29 8.04
N GLY A 2 12.96 -13.95 9.22
CA GLY A 2 12.69 -12.65 9.86
C GLY A 2 13.07 -11.43 9.00
N SER A 3 14.15 -11.51 8.21
CA SER A 3 14.52 -10.42 7.28
C SER A 3 13.44 -10.12 6.24
N VAL A 4 12.88 -11.16 5.61
CA VAL A 4 11.80 -11.03 4.61
C VAL A 4 10.57 -10.38 5.24
N TYR A 5 10.21 -10.81 6.45
CA TYR A 5 9.10 -10.25 7.19
C TYR A 5 9.27 -8.75 7.48
N VAL A 6 10.45 -8.36 8.01
CA VAL A 6 10.77 -6.95 8.29
C VAL A 6 10.77 -6.11 7.01
N PHE A 7 11.35 -6.62 5.93
CA PHE A 7 11.36 -5.92 4.64
C PHE A 7 9.93 -5.69 4.10
N THR A 8 9.07 -6.71 4.13
CA THR A 8 7.68 -6.61 3.64
C THR A 8 6.84 -5.65 4.48
N ILE A 9 6.99 -5.67 5.82
CA ILE A 9 6.19 -4.77 6.66
C ILE A 9 6.68 -3.32 6.60
N SER A 10 7.99 -3.11 6.48
CA SER A 10 8.57 -1.77 6.34
C SER A 10 8.18 -1.14 5.01
N ILE A 11 8.30 -1.86 3.88
CA ILE A 11 7.90 -1.34 2.56
C ILE A 11 6.39 -1.07 2.51
N GLY A 12 5.57 -1.96 3.10
CA GLY A 12 4.12 -1.78 3.19
C GLY A 12 3.74 -0.54 4.03
N ALA A 13 4.40 -0.34 5.17
CA ALA A 13 4.19 0.83 6.02
C ALA A 13 4.58 2.15 5.31
N SER A 14 5.70 2.19 4.61
CA SER A 14 6.14 3.35 3.83
C SER A 14 5.14 3.72 2.74
N ASN A 15 4.58 2.73 2.05
CA ASN A 15 3.56 2.93 1.01
C ASN A 15 2.26 3.51 1.54
N LEU A 16 1.80 2.99 2.68
CA LEU A 16 0.60 3.49 3.34
C LEU A 16 0.79 4.96 3.72
N LEU A 17 1.89 5.30 4.41
CA LEU A 17 2.12 6.68 4.85
C LEU A 17 2.29 7.66 3.68
N SER A 18 2.89 7.21 2.58
CA SER A 18 3.12 8.05 1.39
C SER A 18 1.83 8.37 0.63
N ILE A 19 0.80 7.51 0.68
CA ILE A 19 -0.46 7.76 -0.04
C ILE A 19 -1.40 8.71 0.70
N LEU A 20 -1.34 8.76 2.03
CA LEU A 20 -2.18 9.64 2.86
C LEU A 20 -2.16 11.13 2.43
N PRO A 21 -0.99 11.78 2.27
CA PRO A 21 -0.94 13.19 1.88
C PRO A 21 -1.39 13.40 0.43
N ILE A 22 -1.10 12.43 -0.46
CA ILE A 22 -1.50 12.47 -1.87
C ILE A 22 -3.03 12.51 -1.99
N VAL A 23 -3.72 11.57 -1.35
CA VAL A 23 -5.20 11.49 -1.38
C VAL A 23 -5.85 12.71 -0.73
N THR A 24 -5.25 13.22 0.36
CA THR A 24 -5.77 14.42 1.05
C THR A 24 -5.71 15.66 0.16
N SER A 25 -4.62 15.83 -0.60
CA SER A 25 -4.50 16.94 -1.56
C SER A 25 -5.50 16.81 -2.72
N GLN A 26 -5.62 15.60 -3.30
CA GLN A 26 -6.55 15.32 -4.41
C GLN A 26 -8.02 15.53 -4.00
N ARG A 27 -8.39 15.18 -2.77
CA ARG A 27 -9.73 15.40 -2.23
C ARG A 27 -10.15 16.87 -2.26
N THR A 28 -9.22 17.79 -1.94
CA THR A 28 -9.51 19.24 -1.94
C THR A 28 -9.83 19.74 -3.35
N ILE A 29 -9.12 19.22 -4.36
CA ILE A 29 -9.33 19.54 -5.77
C ILE A 29 -10.67 18.96 -6.24
N MET A 30 -10.95 17.70 -5.90
CA MET A 30 -12.18 17.00 -6.26
C MET A 30 -13.43 17.71 -5.75
N TYR A 31 -13.41 18.28 -4.54
CA TYR A 31 -14.53 19.08 -4.07
C TYR A 31 -14.76 20.33 -4.94
N ARG A 32 -13.70 21.03 -5.36
CA ARG A 32 -13.82 22.21 -6.22
C ARG A 32 -14.36 21.86 -7.61
N GLU A 33 -13.87 20.79 -8.23
CA GLU A 33 -14.33 20.34 -9.54
C GLU A 33 -15.77 19.80 -9.51
N ARG A 34 -16.18 19.21 -8.37
CA ARG A 34 -17.56 18.79 -8.17
C ARG A 34 -18.54 19.96 -8.10
N PHE A 35 -18.16 21.07 -7.46
CA PHE A 35 -18.98 22.29 -7.46
C PHE A 35 -19.08 22.93 -8.86
N ALA A 36 -18.06 22.75 -9.71
CA ALA A 36 -18.10 23.18 -11.10
C ALA A 36 -18.88 22.24 -12.04
N GLY A 37 -19.35 21.09 -11.54
CA GLY A 37 -20.17 20.15 -12.31
C GLY A 37 -19.42 19.36 -13.40
N MET A 38 -18.09 19.30 -13.37
CA MET A 38 -17.30 18.74 -14.47
C MET A 38 -17.38 17.21 -14.56
N TYR A 39 -17.28 16.47 -13.44
CA TYR A 39 -17.29 15.01 -13.43
C TYR A 39 -17.94 14.39 -12.17
N PRO A 40 -18.54 13.18 -12.29
CA PRO A 40 -19.12 12.47 -11.16
C PRO A 40 -18.05 11.84 -10.26
N SER A 41 -18.29 11.81 -8.95
CA SER A 41 -17.38 11.27 -7.92
C SER A 41 -16.93 9.82 -8.17
N LYS A 42 -17.77 9.01 -8.85
CA LYS A 42 -17.46 7.61 -9.16
C LYS A 42 -16.36 7.48 -10.22
N ALA A 43 -16.33 8.40 -11.20
CA ALA A 43 -15.32 8.37 -12.26
C ALA A 43 -13.92 8.69 -11.70
N HIS A 44 -13.82 9.66 -10.78
CA HIS A 44 -12.55 9.99 -10.12
C HIS A 44 -12.02 8.82 -9.29
N SER A 45 -12.88 8.15 -8.52
CA SER A 45 -12.47 6.98 -7.71
C SER A 45 -11.97 5.82 -8.59
N LEU A 46 -12.62 5.56 -9.73
CA LEU A 46 -12.17 4.52 -10.66
C LEU A 46 -10.84 4.88 -11.33
N ALA A 47 -10.67 6.13 -11.76
CA ALA A 47 -9.42 6.59 -12.35
C ALA A 47 -8.25 6.46 -11.37
N GLN A 48 -8.48 6.79 -10.08
CA GLN A 48 -7.49 6.64 -9.02
C GLN A 48 -7.12 5.17 -8.78
N VAL A 49 -8.06 4.23 -8.81
CA VAL A 49 -7.74 2.81 -8.65
C VAL A 49 -6.94 2.29 -9.85
N ILE A 50 -7.29 2.71 -11.06
CA ILE A 50 -6.62 2.25 -12.30
C ILE A 50 -5.17 2.74 -12.38
N ILE A 51 -4.88 3.97 -11.96
CA ILE A 51 -3.52 4.53 -12.03
C ILE A 51 -2.58 3.92 -10.99
N GLU A 52 -3.12 3.40 -9.89
CA GLU A 52 -2.32 2.79 -8.82
C GLU A 52 -1.83 1.37 -9.18
N ILE A 53 -2.60 0.60 -9.96
CA ILE A 53 -2.24 -0.77 -10.37
C ILE A 53 -0.87 -0.84 -11.09
N PRO A 54 -0.60 -0.07 -12.15
CA PRO A 54 0.70 -0.11 -12.83
C PRO A 54 1.84 0.39 -11.96
N TYR A 55 1.56 1.33 -11.05
CA TYR A 55 2.56 1.85 -10.12
C TYR A 55 3.01 0.77 -9.13
N ILE A 56 2.05 0.06 -8.53
CA ILE A 56 2.31 -1.04 -7.59
C ILE A 56 3.01 -2.21 -8.31
N PHE A 57 2.65 -2.48 -9.56
CA PHE A 57 3.31 -3.53 -10.35
C PHE A 57 4.79 -3.22 -10.59
N LEU A 58 5.11 -1.97 -10.96
CA LEU A 58 6.48 -1.53 -11.18
C LEU A 58 7.27 -1.56 -9.86
N GLU A 59 6.68 -1.08 -8.78
CA GLU A 59 7.29 -1.10 -7.45
C GLU A 59 7.56 -2.53 -6.94
N ALA A 60 6.60 -3.44 -7.07
CA ALA A 60 6.77 -4.85 -6.69
C ALA A 60 7.88 -5.52 -7.52
N THR A 61 8.00 -5.18 -8.80
CA THR A 61 9.06 -5.70 -9.68
C THR A 61 10.43 -5.19 -9.27
N LEU A 62 10.58 -3.89 -9.01
CA LEU A 62 11.83 -3.31 -8.53
C LEU A 62 12.25 -3.92 -7.19
N PHE A 63 11.29 -4.07 -6.28
CA PHE A 63 11.55 -4.64 -4.96
C PHE A 63 11.96 -6.12 -5.05
N LEU A 64 11.36 -6.89 -5.95
CA LEU A 64 11.76 -8.28 -6.20
C LEU A 64 13.21 -8.37 -6.68
N ILE A 65 13.61 -7.53 -7.65
CA ILE A 65 14.98 -7.53 -8.20
C ILE A 65 16.02 -7.23 -7.12
N ILE A 66 15.70 -6.38 -6.15
CA ILE A 66 16.64 -5.98 -5.08
C ILE A 66 16.62 -6.98 -3.91
N SER A 67 15.45 -7.40 -3.47
CA SER A 67 15.28 -8.22 -2.27
C SER A 67 15.63 -9.68 -2.50
N TYR A 68 15.38 -10.21 -3.71
CA TYR A 68 15.68 -11.59 -4.06
C TYR A 68 17.18 -11.96 -3.92
N PRO A 69 18.14 -11.20 -4.48
CA PRO A 69 19.56 -11.46 -4.23
C PRO A 69 19.98 -11.15 -2.79
N ALA A 70 19.35 -10.17 -2.12
CA ALA A 70 19.69 -9.81 -0.74
C ALA A 70 19.41 -10.93 0.27
N VAL A 71 18.38 -11.74 0.03
CA VAL A 71 17.99 -12.83 0.92
C VAL A 71 18.60 -14.19 0.50
N ASN A 72 19.26 -14.27 -0.66
CA ASN A 72 19.85 -15.49 -1.21
C ASN A 72 18.86 -16.68 -1.22
N LEU A 73 17.62 -16.47 -1.68
CA LEU A 73 16.68 -17.58 -1.85
C LEU A 73 17.10 -18.49 -3.02
N TYR A 74 16.86 -19.80 -2.88
CA TYR A 74 17.11 -20.80 -3.91
C TYR A 74 16.52 -20.41 -5.28
N GLU A 75 17.35 -20.48 -6.32
CA GLU A 75 17.01 -20.16 -7.72
C GLU A 75 16.09 -21.22 -8.33
N SER A 76 14.79 -21.08 -8.09
CA SER A 76 13.76 -21.82 -8.81
C SER A 76 12.69 -20.83 -9.26
N ALA A 77 12.42 -20.80 -10.57
CA ALA A 77 11.44 -19.90 -11.18
C ALA A 77 10.07 -19.97 -10.49
N TYR A 78 9.67 -21.16 -10.03
CA TYR A 78 8.43 -21.35 -9.28
C TYR A 78 8.40 -20.56 -7.97
N LYS A 79 9.51 -20.53 -7.22
CA LYS A 79 9.60 -19.79 -5.95
C LYS A 79 9.64 -18.28 -6.17
N VAL A 80 10.26 -17.84 -7.25
CA VAL A 80 10.29 -16.41 -7.65
C VAL A 80 8.87 -15.92 -7.94
N SER A 81 8.09 -16.67 -8.72
CA SER A 81 6.71 -16.29 -9.05
C SER A 81 5.80 -16.22 -7.82
N TRP A 82 5.94 -17.17 -6.89
CA TRP A 82 5.20 -17.13 -5.61
C TRP A 82 5.60 -15.93 -4.74
N TYR A 83 6.90 -15.62 -4.66
CA TYR A 83 7.39 -14.49 -3.91
C TYR A 83 6.92 -13.15 -4.50
N PHE A 84 6.94 -13.03 -5.84
CA PHE A 84 6.39 -11.87 -6.54
C PHE A 84 4.91 -11.65 -6.22
N TYR A 85 4.12 -12.72 -6.31
CA TYR A 85 2.69 -12.67 -6.04
C TYR A 85 2.38 -12.25 -4.60
N ASP A 86 3.11 -12.77 -3.62
CA ASP A 86 2.96 -12.43 -2.20
C ASP A 86 3.25 -10.94 -1.93
N ILE A 87 4.38 -10.43 -2.44
CA ILE A 87 4.73 -9.00 -2.32
C ILE A 87 3.70 -8.11 -3.00
N PHE A 88 3.32 -8.44 -4.24
CA PHE A 88 2.36 -7.66 -5.01
C PHE A 88 1.00 -7.58 -4.28
N CYS A 89 0.49 -8.71 -3.79
CA CYS A 89 -0.76 -8.78 -3.05
C CYS A 89 -0.68 -7.98 -1.74
N THR A 90 0.44 -8.07 -1.01
CA THR A 90 0.64 -7.36 0.25
C THR A 90 0.67 -5.85 0.04
N LEU A 91 1.46 -5.36 -0.93
CA LEU A 91 1.55 -3.93 -1.26
C LEU A 91 0.18 -3.36 -1.69
N LEU A 92 -0.56 -4.12 -2.51
CA LEU A 92 -1.90 -3.76 -2.95
C LEU A 92 -2.87 -3.58 -1.77
N ASN A 93 -2.85 -4.52 -0.82
CA ASN A 93 -3.67 -4.44 0.40
C ASN A 93 -3.32 -3.21 1.25
N TYR A 94 -2.04 -2.93 1.50
CA TYR A 94 -1.63 -1.74 2.25
C TYR A 94 -2.02 -0.43 1.56
N LYS A 95 -1.90 -0.35 0.23
CA LYS A 95 -2.32 0.82 -0.57
C LYS A 95 -3.82 1.07 -0.49
N TYR A 96 -4.65 0.04 -0.70
CA TYR A 96 -6.11 0.19 -0.60
C TYR A 96 -6.57 0.48 0.82
N MET A 97 -5.93 -0.11 1.83
CA MET A 97 -6.19 0.23 3.23
C MET A 97 -5.85 1.70 3.52
N GLY A 98 -4.73 2.21 3.00
CA GLY A 98 -4.34 3.62 3.12
C GLY A 98 -5.36 4.58 2.48
N MET A 99 -5.84 4.25 1.27
CA MET A 99 -6.89 5.03 0.59
C MET A 99 -8.23 5.00 1.35
N ALA A 100 -8.61 3.86 1.93
CA ALA A 100 -9.81 3.75 2.75
C ALA A 100 -9.72 4.63 4.00
N ILE A 101 -8.61 4.59 4.74
CA ILE A 101 -8.38 5.42 5.94
C ILE A 101 -8.37 6.91 5.60
N ALA A 102 -7.77 7.28 4.46
CA ALA A 102 -7.75 8.66 3.98
C ALA A 102 -9.15 9.17 3.59
N SER A 103 -10.05 8.29 3.14
CA SER A 103 -11.43 8.65 2.84
C SER A 103 -12.28 8.88 4.10
N LEU A 104 -12.05 8.09 5.16
CA LEU A 104 -12.76 8.23 6.44
C LEU A 104 -12.30 9.46 7.23
N SER A 105 -11.02 9.82 7.15
CA SER A 105 -10.45 10.88 7.96
C SER A 105 -10.64 12.26 7.31
N SER A 106 -11.08 13.26 8.08
CA SER A 106 -11.24 14.64 7.60
C SER A 106 -9.91 15.42 7.54
N THR A 107 -8.89 14.97 8.27
CA THR A 107 -7.62 15.66 8.43
C THR A 107 -6.46 14.70 8.25
N TYR A 108 -5.36 15.14 7.61
CA TYR A 108 -4.14 14.36 7.43
C TYR A 108 -3.58 13.79 8.74
N GLN A 109 -3.58 14.58 9.82
CA GLN A 109 -3.07 14.15 11.12
C GLN A 109 -3.86 12.98 11.70
N MET A 110 -5.21 13.01 11.63
CA MET A 110 -6.05 11.88 12.05
C MET A 110 -5.82 10.66 11.17
N ALA A 111 -5.68 10.85 9.85
CA ALA A 111 -5.38 9.76 8.93
C ALA A 111 -4.06 9.06 9.28
N SER A 112 -3.01 9.84 9.59
CA SER A 112 -1.68 9.29 9.92
C SER A 112 -1.69 8.49 11.22
N ILE A 113 -2.40 8.97 12.24
CA ILE A 113 -2.57 8.26 13.51
C ILE A 113 -3.34 6.94 13.28
N CYS A 114 -4.43 6.99 12.52
CA CYS A 114 -5.25 5.82 12.20
C CYS A 114 -4.48 4.81 11.34
N GLY A 115 -3.71 5.29 10.36
CA GLY A 115 -2.82 4.47 9.54
C GLY A 115 -1.74 3.76 10.35
N SER A 116 -1.09 4.47 11.27
CA SER A 116 -0.09 3.90 12.17
C SER A 116 -0.68 2.85 13.11
N PHE A 117 -1.91 3.10 13.62
CA PHE A 117 -2.65 2.12 14.40
C PHE A 117 -2.95 0.86 13.59
N CYS A 118 -3.47 0.99 12.36
CA CYS A 118 -3.75 -0.14 11.49
C CYS A 118 -2.49 -0.96 11.15
N ILE A 119 -1.36 -0.30 10.87
CA ILE A 119 -0.07 -0.99 10.65
C ILE A 119 0.32 -1.80 11.89
N THR A 120 0.15 -1.23 13.08
CA THR A 120 0.48 -1.90 14.36
C THR A 120 -0.38 -3.14 14.59
N VAL A 121 -1.68 -3.07 14.27
CA VAL A 121 -2.61 -4.21 14.35
C VAL A 121 -2.19 -5.33 13.39
N VAL A 122 -1.90 -4.99 12.12
CA VAL A 122 -1.45 -5.98 11.13
C VAL A 122 -0.12 -6.61 11.56
N ASN A 123 0.79 -5.82 12.13
CA ASN A 123 2.06 -6.30 12.66
C ASN A 123 1.82 -7.31 13.81
N LEU A 124 0.93 -7.01 14.74
CA LEU A 124 0.61 -7.89 15.88
C LEU A 124 0.03 -9.24 15.43
N PHE A 125 -0.86 -9.25 14.44
CA PHE A 125 -1.53 -10.47 13.94
C PHE A 125 -0.74 -11.24 12.88
N SER A 126 0.45 -10.79 12.51
CA SER A 126 1.25 -11.42 11.46
C SER A 126 1.94 -12.72 11.87
N GLY A 127 1.72 -13.22 13.10
CA GLY A 127 2.19 -14.52 13.58
C GLY A 127 3.70 -14.63 13.85
N PHE A 128 4.50 -13.61 13.51
CA PHE A 128 5.93 -13.58 13.83
C PHE A 128 6.20 -13.05 15.24
N LEU A 129 5.44 -12.03 15.70
CA LEU A 129 5.58 -11.44 17.04
C LEU A 129 4.84 -12.23 18.13
N ILE A 130 3.72 -12.85 17.78
CA ILE A 130 2.98 -13.74 18.66
C ILE A 130 3.19 -15.16 18.10
N PRO A 131 4.13 -15.94 18.66
CA PRO A 131 4.23 -17.35 18.31
C PRO A 131 2.96 -18.05 18.81
N GLN A 132 2.29 -18.82 17.94
CA GLN A 132 1.32 -19.81 18.41
C GLN A 132 2.03 -20.98 19.05
#